data_AF-R5ZMI1-F1
#
_entry.id   AF-R5ZMI1-F1
#
_cell.length_a   1.000
_cell.length_b   1.000
_cell.length_c   1.000
_cell.angle_alpha   90.00
_cell.angle_beta   90.00
_cell.angle_gamma   90.00
#
_symmetry.space_group_name_H-M   'P 1'
#
loop_
_entity.id
_entity.type
_entity.pdbx_description
1 polymer ?
#
loop_
_entity_poly.entity_id
_entity_poly.type
_entity_poly.pdbx_seq_one_letter_code
_entity_poly.pdbx_strand_id
1 'polypeptide(L)'
;MNEFNDNRQVYCDSIRGTYVIFPLKYESSLNLTELTIDGTENADFSSYDMSDILARRCRKENGFVRRYILNSCIDDVRFSDGKILAVNESQLYVFNNKIAFFTVLVTYDNADADYIDKLINPGYVQNYNRSFEENVIKAVSNISIGGVSNIFRLYVDDMKLAVKETYLFNVALVNRRFNELETIERITFNEHKLIDISRDFSDPSEKDVAYTYGAKDTNMCSYRWGACITSQSISYVYATDDMTVANVAEQSRDDVFLTMLVLHQKSTCMLVNEGIQNTLIDNKRQSLEYFRKVKMLKKEALEFRASGTLAPSQVSRWNNVCETYRCLLAVNGIDEALEEIEQKVELIRDEQERKSSDMQNYVATVIAVFGLISIVASVLSIVDLVNSGSTDIVAALGVSCIGVVLFVFSWLILMLKK
;
A
#
# COMPACT_ATOMS: atom_id res chain seq x y z
N MET A 1 4.42 -5.89 45.08
CA MET A 1 4.71 -4.60 44.44
C MET A 1 4.81 -4.90 42.96
N ASN A 2 4.10 -4.15 42.11
CA ASN A 2 4.11 -4.35 40.67
C ASN A 2 5.37 -3.66 40.11
N GLU A 3 6.15 -4.36 39.27
CA GLU A 3 7.40 -3.84 38.66
C GLU A 3 7.22 -2.43 38.09
N PHE A 4 6.07 -2.16 37.47
CA PHE A 4 5.75 -0.86 36.90
C PHE A 4 5.86 0.28 37.92
N ASN A 5 5.27 0.10 39.11
CA ASN A 5 5.25 1.13 40.15
C ASN A 5 6.63 1.36 40.76
N ASP A 6 7.42 0.29 40.89
CA ASP A 6 8.77 0.34 41.46
C ASP A 6 9.75 1.06 40.51
N ASN A 7 9.49 0.99 39.20
CA ASN A 7 10.33 1.57 38.15
C ASN A 7 9.78 2.88 37.58
N ARG A 8 8.75 3.48 38.18
CA ARG A 8 8.07 4.64 37.59
C ARG A 8 9.00 5.79 37.22
N GLN A 9 9.99 6.10 38.08
CA GLN A 9 10.96 7.15 37.82
C GLN A 9 11.84 6.86 36.58
N VAL A 10 12.18 5.59 36.34
CA VAL A 10 12.93 5.18 35.14
C VAL A 10 12.16 5.54 33.87
N TYR A 11 10.84 5.39 33.90
CA TYR A 11 9.99 5.70 32.76
C TYR A 11 9.77 7.21 32.59
N CYS A 12 9.73 7.97 33.70
CA CYS A 12 9.69 9.43 33.66
C CYS A 12 10.88 10.03 32.90
N ASP A 13 12.07 9.44 33.08
CA ASP A 13 13.34 9.93 32.53
C ASP A 13 13.62 9.41 31.10
N SER A 14 12.59 8.91 30.41
CA SER A 14 12.73 8.38 29.05
C SER A 14 12.91 9.45 27.98
N ILE A 15 13.73 9.12 26.98
CA ILE A 15 13.85 9.90 25.74
C ILE A 15 12.99 9.24 24.69
N ARG A 16 12.21 10.04 23.97
CA ARG A 16 11.22 9.56 23.01
C ARG A 16 11.43 10.14 21.63
N GLY A 17 10.87 9.46 20.65
CA GLY A 17 10.76 9.98 19.31
C GLY A 17 9.58 9.39 18.55
N THR A 18 9.03 10.21 17.65
CA THR A 18 7.94 9.82 16.78
C THR A 18 8.36 10.08 15.35
N TYR A 19 8.37 9.01 14.55
CA TYR A 19 8.39 9.10 13.10
C TYR A 19 6.96 9.32 12.60
N VAL A 20 6.75 10.46 11.96
CA VAL A 20 5.52 10.76 11.21
C VAL A 20 5.72 10.29 9.79
N ILE A 21 4.93 9.31 9.35
CA ILE A 21 5.14 8.64 8.06
C ILE A 21 4.08 9.10 7.06
N PHE A 22 4.52 9.89 6.09
CA PHE A 22 3.68 10.41 5.02
C PHE A 22 3.72 9.50 3.79
N PRO A 23 2.61 8.87 3.39
CA PRO A 23 2.54 8.13 2.15
C PRO A 23 2.54 9.09 0.95
N LEU A 24 3.38 8.77 -0.03
CA LEU A 24 3.57 9.53 -1.26
C LEU A 24 3.27 8.68 -2.49
N LYS A 25 2.77 9.33 -3.55
CA LYS A 25 2.62 8.79 -4.90
C LYS A 25 3.56 9.53 -5.86
N TYR A 26 3.99 8.86 -6.92
CA TYR A 26 4.68 9.49 -8.04
C TYR A 26 4.22 8.87 -9.38
N GLU A 27 4.05 9.69 -10.42
CA GLU A 27 3.42 9.23 -11.68
C GLU A 27 4.42 8.65 -12.70
N SER A 28 5.67 9.11 -12.69
CA SER A 28 6.71 8.68 -13.63
C SER A 28 7.31 7.33 -13.22
N SER A 29 7.53 6.40 -14.17
CA SER A 29 8.34 5.21 -13.89
C SER A 29 9.77 5.63 -13.55
N LEU A 30 10.17 5.50 -12.29
CA LEU A 30 11.52 5.78 -11.82
C LEU A 30 12.37 4.52 -11.90
N ASN A 31 13.54 4.60 -12.54
CA ASN A 31 14.53 3.52 -12.50
C ASN A 31 15.30 3.58 -11.17
N LEU A 32 14.89 2.77 -10.18
CA LEU A 32 15.51 2.78 -8.86
C LEU A 32 16.97 2.32 -8.84
N THR A 33 17.46 1.66 -9.89
CA THR A 33 18.86 1.24 -9.98
C THR A 33 19.80 2.42 -10.26
N GLU A 34 19.29 3.46 -10.93
CA GLU A 34 20.04 4.66 -11.33
C GLU A 34 19.56 5.92 -10.59
N LEU A 35 18.50 5.80 -9.79
CA LEU A 35 17.91 6.93 -9.07
C LEU A 35 18.94 7.60 -8.15
N THR A 36 19.05 8.90 -8.33
CA THR A 36 19.82 9.84 -7.50
C THR A 36 18.89 11.01 -7.16
N ILE A 37 18.94 11.46 -5.91
CA ILE A 37 18.14 12.59 -5.42
C ILE A 37 19.12 13.67 -5.01
N ASP A 38 18.88 14.89 -5.50
CA ASP A 38 19.79 16.01 -5.31
C ASP A 38 19.88 16.38 -3.81
N GLY A 39 21.10 16.54 -3.30
CA GLY A 39 21.35 16.94 -1.91
C GLY A 39 21.08 15.87 -0.84
N THR A 40 21.05 14.59 -1.22
CA THR A 40 20.77 13.48 -0.29
C THR A 40 21.92 12.51 -0.12
N GLU A 41 21.94 11.83 1.02
CA GLU A 41 22.81 10.67 1.25
C GLU A 41 22.03 9.38 1.01
N ASN A 42 22.55 8.52 0.14
CA ASN A 42 21.95 7.21 -0.05
C ASN A 42 22.35 6.28 1.10
N ALA A 43 21.35 5.70 1.76
CA ALA A 43 21.58 4.84 2.89
C ALA A 43 21.11 3.42 2.56
N ASP A 44 22.05 2.51 2.34
CA ASP A 44 21.77 1.10 2.09
C ASP A 44 21.09 0.43 3.29
N PHE A 45 20.41 -0.68 3.02
CA PHE A 45 19.79 -1.54 4.02
C PHE A 45 20.81 -2.58 4.50
N SER A 46 21.69 -2.19 5.42
CA SER A 46 22.67 -3.08 6.03
C SER A 46 22.24 -3.43 7.46
N SER A 47 21.60 -4.58 7.64
CA SER A 47 21.28 -5.11 8.97
C SER A 47 21.47 -6.61 9.03
N TYR A 48 21.95 -7.08 10.18
CA TYR A 48 22.09 -8.50 10.49
C TYR A 48 20.75 -9.17 10.82
N ASP A 49 19.73 -8.39 11.19
CA ASP A 49 18.41 -8.91 11.56
C ASP A 49 17.55 -9.18 10.33
N MET A 50 17.93 -8.64 9.16
CA MET A 50 17.28 -8.92 7.89
C MET A 50 17.67 -10.30 7.35
N SER A 51 16.72 -10.98 6.72
CA SER A 51 17.00 -12.21 5.98
C SER A 51 17.86 -11.93 4.74
N ASP A 52 18.57 -12.94 4.25
CA ASP A 52 19.32 -12.83 2.99
C ASP A 52 18.44 -12.52 1.79
N ILE A 53 17.17 -12.96 1.82
CA ILE A 53 16.21 -12.73 0.74
C ILE A 53 15.85 -11.25 0.69
N LEU A 54 15.48 -10.67 1.84
CA LEU A 54 15.16 -9.25 1.94
C LEU A 54 16.38 -8.38 1.64
N ALA A 55 17.53 -8.71 2.22
CA ALA A 55 18.78 -7.99 1.98
C ALA A 55 19.15 -7.99 0.49
N ARG A 56 18.99 -9.11 -0.23
CA ARG A 56 19.18 -9.16 -1.68
C ARG A 56 18.19 -8.27 -2.40
N ARG A 57 16.89 -8.36 -2.10
CA ARG A 57 15.86 -7.53 -2.76
C ARG A 57 16.15 -6.04 -2.62
N CYS A 58 16.62 -5.61 -1.45
CA CYS A 58 16.92 -4.22 -1.15
C CYS A 58 18.23 -3.70 -1.77
N ARG A 59 19.03 -4.56 -2.39
CA ARG A 59 20.24 -4.11 -3.12
C ARG A 59 19.84 -3.18 -4.25
N LYS A 60 20.67 -2.17 -4.47
CA LYS A 60 20.53 -1.20 -5.56
C LYS A 60 20.25 -1.85 -6.92
N GLU A 61 20.93 -2.96 -7.22
CA GLU A 61 20.80 -3.73 -8.48
C GLU A 61 19.39 -4.30 -8.72
N ASN A 62 18.69 -4.65 -7.65
CA ASN A 62 17.35 -5.25 -7.72
C ASN A 62 16.24 -4.20 -7.67
N GLY A 63 16.57 -2.97 -7.25
CA GLY A 63 15.70 -1.82 -7.34
C GLY A 63 14.34 -2.01 -6.66
N PHE A 64 14.25 -2.79 -5.58
CA PHE A 64 12.98 -2.99 -4.85
C PHE A 64 12.59 -1.72 -4.07
N VAL A 65 13.54 -1.20 -3.31
CA VAL A 65 13.39 0.01 -2.49
C VAL A 65 14.73 0.73 -2.38
N ARG A 66 14.70 2.06 -2.32
CA ARG A 66 15.86 2.90 -2.02
C ARG A 66 15.52 3.83 -0.85
N ARG A 67 16.46 4.00 0.08
CA ARG A 67 16.36 4.95 1.18
C ARG A 67 17.34 6.10 0.98
N TYR A 68 16.87 7.31 1.26
CA TYR A 68 17.64 8.55 1.20
C TYR A 68 17.47 9.30 2.51
N ILE A 69 18.56 9.80 3.07
CA ILE A 69 18.53 10.72 4.21
C ILE A 69 18.52 12.14 3.64
N LEU A 70 17.50 12.90 4.03
CA LEU A 70 17.26 14.28 3.62
C LEU A 70 17.74 15.21 4.75
N ASN A 71 18.96 15.73 4.62
CA ASN A 71 19.54 16.59 5.65
C ASN A 71 18.83 17.96 5.68
N SER A 72 18.32 18.35 6.85
CA SER A 72 17.77 19.68 7.14
C SER A 72 16.68 20.17 6.17
N CYS A 73 15.80 19.29 5.71
CA CYS A 73 14.69 19.67 4.81
C CYS A 73 13.44 20.16 5.55
N ILE A 74 13.35 19.91 6.86
CA ILE A 74 12.24 20.32 7.73
C ILE A 74 12.82 21.11 8.91
N ASP A 75 12.21 22.25 9.22
CA ASP A 75 12.57 23.04 10.40
C ASP A 75 11.96 22.45 11.69
N ASP A 76 12.58 22.74 12.83
CA ASP A 76 12.04 22.40 14.14
C ASP A 76 10.60 22.91 14.34
N VAL A 77 9.78 22.11 15.04
CA VAL A 77 8.38 22.42 15.27
C VAL A 77 8.25 23.42 16.40
N ARG A 78 7.65 24.58 16.13
CA ARG A 78 7.46 25.66 17.10
C ARG A 78 6.00 25.81 17.48
N PHE A 79 5.71 25.73 18.78
CA PHE A 79 4.38 25.93 19.35
C PHE A 79 4.19 27.37 19.81
N SER A 80 2.93 27.80 19.93
CA SER A 80 2.56 29.18 20.28
C SER A 80 2.99 29.60 21.68
N ASP A 81 3.18 28.65 22.59
CA ASP A 81 3.67 28.87 23.95
C ASP A 81 5.20 28.95 24.04
N GLY A 82 5.90 28.85 22.90
CA GLY A 82 7.35 28.90 22.81
C GLY A 82 8.04 27.55 22.93
N LYS A 83 7.32 26.43 23.12
CA LYS A 83 7.92 25.10 23.05
C LYS A 83 8.44 24.83 21.65
N ILE A 84 9.65 24.25 21.58
CA ILE A 84 10.27 23.80 20.33
C ILE A 84 10.52 22.30 20.46
N LEU A 85 10.08 21.53 19.47
CA LEU A 85 10.44 20.13 19.32
C LEU A 85 11.45 19.98 18.17
N ALA A 86 12.51 19.24 18.42
CA ALA A 86 13.59 19.07 17.46
C ALA A 86 13.19 18.08 16.37
N VAL A 87 13.47 18.43 15.12
CA VAL A 87 13.37 17.51 13.98
C VAL A 87 14.76 16.98 13.68
N ASN A 88 14.99 15.71 13.99
CA ASN A 88 16.33 15.12 13.99
C ASN A 88 16.70 14.44 12.69
N GLU A 89 15.72 13.86 12.01
CA GLU A 89 15.96 13.09 10.79
C GLU A 89 14.75 13.25 9.86
N SER A 90 15.03 13.31 8.56
CA SER A 90 14.00 13.15 7.54
C SER A 90 14.50 12.17 6.50
N GLN A 91 13.67 11.21 6.12
CA GLN A 91 14.07 10.16 5.18
C GLN A 91 13.03 10.00 4.08
N LEU A 92 13.50 9.51 2.93
CA LEU A 92 12.63 9.12 1.82
C LEU A 92 12.88 7.67 1.46
N TYR A 93 11.83 6.87 1.50
CA TYR A 93 11.79 5.50 1.01
C TYR A 93 11.07 5.48 -0.32
N VAL A 94 11.72 5.07 -1.40
CA VAL A 94 11.12 4.99 -2.73
C VAL A 94 11.04 3.53 -3.14
N PHE A 95 9.82 3.01 -3.33
CA PHE A 95 9.54 1.66 -3.81
C PHE A 95 9.35 1.66 -5.32
N ASN A 96 9.50 0.50 -5.97
CA ASN A 96 9.47 0.40 -7.45
C ASN A 96 8.07 0.46 -8.09
N ASN A 97 7.04 0.70 -7.30
CA ASN A 97 5.65 0.58 -7.70
C ASN A 97 4.84 1.87 -7.49
N LYS A 98 5.48 3.04 -7.72
CA LYS A 98 4.85 4.37 -7.62
C LYS A 98 4.54 4.84 -6.20
N ILE A 99 4.99 4.10 -5.20
CA ILE A 99 4.82 4.42 -3.79
C ILE A 99 6.15 4.90 -3.23
N ALA A 100 6.08 5.97 -2.44
CA ALA A 100 7.17 6.38 -1.59
C ALA A 100 6.64 6.74 -0.20
N PHE A 101 7.54 6.81 0.78
CA PHE A 101 7.21 7.30 2.11
C PHE A 101 8.23 8.35 2.51
N PHE A 102 7.72 9.51 2.93
CA PHE A 102 8.54 10.54 3.55
C PHE A 102 8.34 10.46 5.05
N THR A 103 9.42 10.29 5.79
CA THR A 103 9.40 10.15 7.25
C THR A 103 10.07 11.36 7.88
N VAL A 104 9.51 11.82 9.01
CA VAL A 104 10.09 12.89 9.82
C VAL A 104 10.18 12.41 11.27
N LEU A 105 11.40 12.34 11.81
CA LEU A 105 11.63 12.03 13.22
C LEU A 105 11.62 13.29 14.05
N VAL A 106 10.64 13.38 14.95
CA VAL A 106 10.59 14.40 16.01
C VAL A 106 10.99 13.74 17.32
N THR A 107 12.00 14.28 18.02
CA THR A 107 12.40 13.75 19.34
C THR A 107 12.05 14.72 20.46
N TYR A 108 11.77 14.14 21.63
CA TYR A 108 11.20 14.85 22.76
C TYR A 108 11.42 14.09 24.07
N ASP A 109 11.38 14.81 25.19
CA ASP A 109 11.38 14.20 26.51
C ASP A 109 9.98 13.70 26.86
N ASN A 110 9.87 12.71 27.75
CA ASN A 110 8.57 12.14 28.12
C ASN A 110 7.54 13.16 28.64
N ALA A 111 7.99 14.24 29.29
CA ALA A 111 7.12 15.33 29.75
C ALA A 111 6.45 16.12 28.61
N ASP A 112 6.96 16.01 27.38
CA ASP A 112 6.49 16.74 26.21
C ASP A 112 5.57 15.92 25.30
N ALA A 113 5.16 14.71 25.70
CA ALA A 113 4.31 13.82 24.89
C ALA A 113 3.03 14.50 24.37
N ASP A 114 2.40 15.32 25.22
CA ASP A 114 1.20 16.09 24.88
C ASP A 114 1.41 17.05 23.69
N TYR A 115 2.64 17.49 23.41
CA TYR A 115 2.92 18.32 22.23
C TYR A 115 2.92 17.51 20.94
N ILE A 116 3.32 16.23 20.99
CA ILE A 116 3.22 15.33 19.83
C ILE A 116 1.77 14.98 19.55
N ASP A 117 0.97 14.73 20.59
CA ASP A 117 -0.49 14.55 20.43
C ASP A 117 -1.12 15.78 19.73
N LYS A 118 -0.76 16.99 20.14
CA LYS A 118 -1.18 18.24 19.47
C LYS A 118 -0.62 18.41 18.06
N LEU A 119 0.55 17.83 17.75
CA LEU A 119 1.17 17.89 16.43
C LEU A 119 0.43 17.04 15.42
N ILE A 120 0.11 15.80 15.79
CA ILE A 120 -0.52 14.83 14.89
C ILE A 120 -2.04 14.95 14.89
N ASN A 121 -2.63 15.35 16.03
CA ASN A 121 -4.07 15.54 16.21
C ASN A 121 -4.91 14.34 15.69
N PRO A 122 -4.76 13.15 16.30
CA PRO A 122 -5.31 11.90 15.77
C PRO A 122 -6.86 11.82 15.78
N GLY A 123 -7.58 12.80 16.33
CA GLY A 123 -9.04 12.74 16.36
C GLY A 123 -9.80 14.03 16.70
N TYR A 124 -9.12 15.15 16.96
CA TYR A 124 -9.78 16.37 17.44
C TYR A 124 -9.88 17.47 16.37
N VAL A 125 -10.86 18.37 16.51
CA VAL A 125 -11.24 19.37 15.48
C VAL A 125 -10.29 20.59 15.45
N GLN A 126 -9.25 20.62 16.28
CA GLN A 126 -8.41 21.80 16.47
C GLN A 126 -7.11 21.72 15.65
N ASN A 127 -6.99 22.54 14.61
CA ASN A 127 -5.78 22.66 13.81
C ASN A 127 -4.75 23.52 14.54
N TYR A 128 -3.83 22.87 15.26
CA TYR A 128 -2.80 23.56 16.03
C TYR A 128 -1.55 23.93 15.22
N ASN A 129 -1.17 23.17 14.18
CA ASN A 129 0.20 23.21 13.64
C ASN A 129 0.32 23.27 12.11
N ARG A 130 -0.30 24.30 11.51
CA ARG A 130 -0.24 24.56 10.06
C ARG A 130 1.18 24.74 9.51
N SER A 131 2.10 25.25 10.32
CA SER A 131 3.50 25.47 9.91
C SER A 131 4.25 24.17 9.63
N PHE A 132 4.03 23.12 10.43
CA PHE A 132 4.63 21.81 10.21
C PHE A 132 4.11 21.19 8.91
N GLU A 133 2.79 21.23 8.69
CA GLU A 133 2.16 20.77 7.46
C GLU A 133 2.73 21.47 6.22
N GLU A 134 2.83 22.80 6.25
CA GLU A 134 3.38 23.60 5.15
C GLU A 134 4.85 23.28 4.88
N ASN A 135 5.65 23.04 5.93
CA ASN A 135 7.04 22.62 5.80
C ASN A 135 7.17 21.24 5.16
N VAL A 136 6.33 20.28 5.53
CA VAL A 136 6.30 18.95 4.91
C VAL A 136 5.97 19.04 3.42
N ILE A 137 4.95 19.81 3.02
CA ILE A 137 4.61 20.02 1.60
C ILE A 137 5.79 20.61 0.85
N LYS A 138 6.39 21.66 1.42
CA LYS A 138 7.52 22.35 0.81
C LYS A 138 8.71 21.41 0.65
N ALA A 139 9.00 20.58 1.65
CA ALA A 139 10.06 19.59 1.57
C ALA A 139 9.78 18.57 0.46
N VAL A 140 8.59 17.95 0.45
CA VAL A 140 8.20 16.94 -0.54
C VAL A 140 8.22 17.49 -1.97
N SER A 141 7.65 18.69 -2.19
CA SER A 141 7.64 19.35 -3.50
C SER A 141 9.04 19.73 -4.01
N ASN A 142 9.96 20.03 -3.11
CA ASN A 142 11.34 20.39 -3.44
C ASN A 142 12.26 19.18 -3.65
N ILE A 143 11.81 17.96 -3.34
CA ILE A 143 12.58 16.74 -3.67
C ILE A 143 12.73 16.71 -5.20
N SER A 144 13.99 16.76 -5.65
CA SER A 144 14.34 16.84 -7.07
C SER A 144 15.20 15.68 -7.52
N ILE A 145 14.93 15.22 -8.74
CA ILE A 145 15.67 14.14 -9.42
C ILE A 145 16.19 14.74 -10.72
N GLY A 146 17.51 14.88 -10.83
CA GLY A 146 18.15 15.46 -12.02
C GLY A 146 17.67 16.89 -12.31
N GLY A 147 17.44 17.69 -11.27
CA GLY A 147 16.94 19.07 -11.38
C GLY A 147 15.43 19.23 -11.65
N VAL A 148 14.66 18.14 -11.72
CA VAL A 148 13.19 18.20 -11.85
C VAL A 148 12.56 18.01 -10.48
N SER A 149 11.77 19.00 -10.04
CA SER A 149 11.01 18.98 -8.77
C SER A 149 9.54 18.56 -8.97
N ASN A 150 8.76 18.47 -7.88
CA ASN A 150 7.35 18.07 -7.89
C ASN A 150 7.07 16.66 -8.45
N ILE A 151 8.02 15.74 -8.28
CA ILE A 151 7.89 14.35 -8.72
C ILE A 151 7.01 13.56 -7.76
N PHE A 152 7.17 13.82 -6.46
CA PHE A 152 6.40 13.18 -5.41
C PHE A 152 5.21 14.06 -4.99
N ARG A 153 4.08 13.41 -4.72
CA ARG A 153 2.87 14.03 -4.18
C ARG A 153 2.38 13.23 -2.99
N LEU A 154 1.73 13.88 -2.04
CA LEU A 154 1.05 13.19 -0.95
C LEU A 154 -0.06 12.29 -1.52
N TYR A 155 -0.33 11.18 -0.84
CA TYR A 155 -1.37 10.24 -1.25
C TYR A 155 -2.78 10.87 -1.20
N VAL A 156 -2.96 11.88 -0.37
CA VAL A 156 -4.22 12.60 -0.16
C VAL A 156 -4.11 14.04 -0.67
N ASP A 157 -5.14 14.52 -1.36
CA ASP A 157 -5.17 15.87 -1.94
C ASP A 157 -5.41 16.97 -0.89
N ASP A 158 -6.09 16.67 0.21
CA ASP A 158 -6.33 17.60 1.33
C ASP A 158 -5.29 17.40 2.44
N MET A 159 -4.54 18.45 2.74
CA MET A 159 -3.50 18.46 3.77
C MET A 159 -4.02 18.17 5.17
N LYS A 160 -5.24 18.60 5.49
CA LYS A 160 -5.85 18.31 6.80
C LYS A 160 -6.11 16.82 6.98
N LEU A 161 -6.28 16.10 5.88
CA LEU A 161 -6.39 14.65 5.85
C LEU A 161 -5.02 14.00 5.76
N ALA A 162 -4.04 14.63 5.09
CA ALA A 162 -2.70 14.07 4.95
C ALA A 162 -2.04 13.75 6.29
N VAL A 163 -2.15 14.61 7.31
CA VAL A 163 -1.64 14.32 8.67
C VAL A 163 -2.44 13.21 9.35
N LYS A 164 -3.76 13.17 9.17
CA LYS A 164 -4.64 12.15 9.77
C LYS A 164 -4.44 10.75 9.19
N GLU A 165 -4.03 10.68 7.93
CA GLU A 165 -3.72 9.44 7.23
C GLU A 165 -2.24 9.02 7.42
N THR A 166 -1.46 9.75 8.24
CA THR A 166 -0.10 9.31 8.57
C THR A 166 -0.13 8.10 9.48
N TYR A 167 0.83 7.21 9.26
CA TYR A 167 1.12 6.15 10.22
C TYR A 167 2.19 6.66 11.20
N LEU A 168 2.02 6.38 12.49
CA LEU A 168 2.99 6.77 13.50
C LEU A 168 3.89 5.60 13.88
N PHE A 169 5.18 5.86 13.93
CA PHE A 169 6.12 4.93 14.54
C PHE A 169 6.73 5.63 15.76
N ASN A 170 6.32 5.20 16.95
CA ASN A 170 6.73 5.79 18.21
C ASN A 170 7.82 4.95 18.87
N VAL A 171 8.73 5.63 19.57
CA VAL A 171 9.88 5.04 20.23
C VAL A 171 10.05 5.69 21.59
N ALA A 172 10.21 4.87 22.62
CA ALA A 172 10.76 5.31 23.90
C ALA A 172 12.01 4.52 24.24
N LEU A 173 13.03 5.21 24.75
CA LEU A 173 14.22 4.63 25.34
C LEU A 173 14.11 4.71 26.86
N VAL A 174 14.31 3.58 27.54
CA VAL A 174 14.38 3.49 29.00
C VAL A 174 15.71 2.87 29.43
N ASN A 175 16.22 3.24 30.60
CA ASN A 175 17.51 2.73 31.09
C ASN A 175 17.43 1.40 31.85
N ARG A 176 16.27 0.75 31.85
CA ARG A 176 16.07 -0.50 32.58
C ARG A 176 15.27 -1.51 31.77
N ARG A 177 15.75 -2.76 31.79
CA ARG A 177 15.08 -3.93 31.21
C ARG A 177 13.87 -4.35 32.04
N PHE A 178 12.98 -5.11 31.40
CA PHE A 178 11.69 -5.50 31.96
C PHE A 178 11.69 -6.96 32.41
N ASN A 179 11.03 -7.27 33.52
CA ASN A 179 10.91 -8.63 34.02
C ASN A 179 9.53 -9.23 33.71
N GLU A 180 8.50 -8.37 33.64
CA GLU A 180 7.10 -8.70 33.46
C GLU A 180 6.57 -8.14 32.14
N LEU A 181 5.83 -8.97 31.38
CA LEU A 181 5.22 -8.55 30.12
C LEU A 181 4.14 -7.48 30.32
N GLU A 182 3.40 -7.55 31.43
CA GLU A 182 2.36 -6.57 31.78
C GLU A 182 2.93 -5.14 31.90
N THR A 183 4.14 -5.01 32.42
CA THR A 183 4.86 -3.73 32.47
C THR A 183 5.12 -3.20 31.06
N ILE A 184 5.57 -4.08 30.15
CA ILE A 184 5.88 -3.73 28.76
C ILE A 184 4.61 -3.35 27.99
N GLU A 185 3.53 -4.12 28.14
CA GLU A 185 2.23 -3.81 27.53
C GLU A 185 1.74 -2.44 27.95
N ARG A 186 1.83 -2.12 29.25
CA ARG A 186 1.39 -0.83 29.79
C ARG A 186 2.17 0.35 29.24
N ILE A 187 3.51 0.30 29.27
CA ILE A 187 4.34 1.41 28.79
C ILE A 187 4.23 1.58 27.27
N THR A 188 4.15 0.47 26.50
CA THR A 188 4.00 0.54 25.03
C THR A 188 2.60 1.03 24.65
N PHE A 189 1.59 0.72 25.45
CA PHE A 189 0.24 1.27 25.29
C PHE A 189 0.20 2.77 25.58
N ASN A 190 0.85 3.23 26.66
CA ASN A 190 0.97 4.66 26.94
C ASN A 190 1.74 5.41 25.83
N GLU A 191 2.78 4.77 25.29
CA GLU A 191 3.51 5.30 24.13
C GLU A 191 2.58 5.46 22.92
N HIS A 192 1.76 4.44 22.63
CA HIS A 192 0.73 4.49 21.60
C HIS A 192 -0.28 5.62 21.82
N LYS A 193 -0.68 5.86 23.07
CA LYS A 193 -1.59 6.96 23.43
C LYS A 193 -0.93 8.33 23.46
N LEU A 194 0.38 8.42 23.18
CA LEU A 194 1.14 9.67 23.22
C LEU A 194 1.01 10.40 24.57
N ILE A 195 0.90 9.63 25.66
CA ILE A 195 0.87 10.15 27.04
C ILE A 195 2.18 9.82 27.74
N ASP A 196 2.39 10.40 28.93
CA ASP A 196 3.49 10.05 29.83
C ASP A 196 3.53 8.51 30.05
N ILE A 197 4.63 7.87 29.65
CA ILE A 197 4.77 6.40 29.73
C ILE A 197 4.81 5.87 31.17
N SER A 198 5.13 6.72 32.14
CA SER A 198 5.12 6.42 33.58
C SER A 198 3.73 6.51 34.21
N ARG A 199 2.72 6.95 33.45
CA ARG A 199 1.35 7.09 33.93
C ARG A 199 0.70 5.72 34.09
N ASP A 200 0.11 5.47 35.25
CA ASP A 200 -0.70 4.26 35.43
C ASP A 200 -2.03 4.42 34.69
N PHE A 201 -2.05 3.97 33.44
CA PHE A 201 -3.19 4.01 32.54
C PHE A 201 -3.40 2.64 31.89
N SER A 202 -4.66 2.27 31.74
CA SER A 202 -5.09 1.03 31.09
C SER A 202 -6.47 1.26 30.52
N ASP A 203 -6.66 0.86 29.26
CA ASP A 203 -7.97 0.93 28.61
C ASP A 203 -8.25 -0.39 27.88
N PRO A 204 -9.11 -1.26 28.43
CA PRO A 204 -9.46 -2.53 27.79
C PRO A 204 -10.46 -2.37 26.64
N SER A 205 -10.97 -1.16 26.38
CA SER A 205 -11.99 -0.94 25.35
C SER A 205 -11.44 -0.94 23.93
N GLU A 206 -10.14 -0.67 23.77
CA GLU A 206 -9.46 -0.71 22.49
C GLU A 206 -9.13 -2.14 22.10
N LYS A 207 -9.74 -2.60 21.01
CA LYS A 207 -9.73 -4.01 20.59
C LYS A 207 -8.78 -4.30 19.43
N ASP A 208 -8.28 -3.27 18.76
CA ASP A 208 -7.38 -3.36 17.62
C ASP A 208 -5.90 -3.19 18.00
N VAL A 209 -5.56 -3.53 19.25
CA VAL A 209 -4.20 -3.51 19.77
C VAL A 209 -3.62 -4.92 19.82
N ALA A 210 -2.44 -5.09 19.25
CA ALA A 210 -1.63 -6.29 19.37
C ALA A 210 -0.30 -5.97 20.05
N TYR A 211 0.17 -6.86 20.92
CA TYR A 211 1.45 -6.70 21.60
C TYR A 211 2.46 -7.72 21.12
N THR A 212 3.72 -7.28 20.98
CA THR A 212 4.85 -8.13 20.61
C THR A 212 6.07 -7.78 21.45
N TYR A 213 6.99 -8.73 21.61
CA TYR A 213 8.10 -8.59 22.55
C TYR A 213 9.38 -9.24 22.03
N GLY A 214 10.51 -8.72 22.50
CA GLY A 214 11.78 -9.41 22.37
C GLY A 214 11.78 -10.75 23.11
N ALA A 215 12.63 -11.69 22.69
CA ALA A 215 12.87 -12.90 23.46
C ALA A 215 13.47 -12.55 24.84
N LYS A 216 13.06 -13.28 25.88
CA LYS A 216 13.62 -13.10 27.22
C LYS A 216 15.09 -13.50 27.22
N ASP A 217 15.95 -12.62 27.69
CA ASP A 217 17.38 -12.90 27.79
C ASP A 217 17.61 -14.01 28.83
N THR A 218 18.33 -15.06 28.45
CA THR A 218 18.54 -16.23 29.33
C THR A 218 19.50 -15.95 30.48
N ASN A 219 20.40 -14.99 30.33
CA ASN A 219 21.38 -14.65 31.36
C ASN A 219 20.82 -13.58 32.30
N MET A 220 20.15 -12.57 31.75
CA MET A 220 19.61 -11.44 32.50
C MET A 220 18.17 -11.65 32.98
N CYS A 221 17.52 -12.73 32.58
CA CYS A 221 16.13 -13.06 32.93
C CYS A 221 15.15 -11.89 32.73
N SER A 222 15.38 -11.09 31.68
CA SER A 222 14.64 -9.86 31.40
C SER A 222 14.51 -9.62 29.90
N TYR A 223 13.52 -8.82 29.52
CA TYR A 223 13.22 -8.41 28.15
C TYR A 223 13.89 -7.07 27.84
N ARG A 224 14.38 -6.94 26.60
CA ARG A 224 15.01 -5.71 26.13
C ARG A 224 14.01 -4.76 25.48
N TRP A 225 12.94 -5.25 24.89
CA TRP A 225 11.98 -4.40 24.20
C TRP A 225 10.59 -5.06 24.10
N GLY A 226 9.59 -4.23 23.86
CA GLY A 226 8.29 -4.65 23.33
C GLY A 226 7.64 -3.56 22.51
N ALA A 227 6.55 -3.91 21.85
CA ALA A 227 5.80 -3.01 20.99
C ALA A 227 4.29 -3.22 21.11
N CYS A 228 3.56 -2.11 21.03
CA CYS A 228 2.12 -2.05 20.86
C CYS A 228 1.84 -1.70 19.38
N ILE A 229 1.00 -2.48 18.71
CA ILE A 229 0.71 -2.37 17.28
C ILE A 229 -0.78 -2.10 17.10
N THR A 230 -1.11 -1.08 16.32
CA THR A 230 -2.46 -0.68 15.92
C THR A 230 -2.51 -0.38 14.42
N SER A 231 -3.73 -0.17 13.92
CA SER A 231 -3.97 0.14 12.49
C SER A 231 -3.39 1.49 12.05
N GLN A 232 -3.08 2.37 13.02
CA GLN A 232 -2.58 3.73 12.80
C GLN A 232 -1.17 3.96 13.35
N SER A 233 -0.66 3.08 14.21
CA SER A 233 0.66 3.25 14.79
C SER A 233 1.30 1.95 15.27
N ILE A 234 2.62 1.95 15.37
CA ILE A 234 3.40 1.00 16.16
C ILE A 234 4.24 1.76 17.17
N SER A 235 4.28 1.29 18.40
CA SER A 235 4.90 1.99 19.52
C SER A 235 5.84 1.07 20.27
N TYR A 236 7.14 1.28 20.09
CA TYR A 236 8.20 0.50 20.71
C TYR A 236 8.70 1.16 21.99
N VAL A 237 9.06 0.32 22.96
CA VAL A 237 9.90 0.74 24.08
C VAL A 237 11.13 -0.16 24.13
N TYR A 238 12.32 0.46 24.08
CA TYR A 238 13.61 -0.21 24.14
C TYR A 238 14.34 0.10 25.44
N ALA A 239 14.86 -0.93 26.08
CA ALA A 239 15.79 -0.81 27.18
C ALA A 239 17.23 -0.68 26.65
N THR A 240 17.89 0.43 26.99
CA THR A 240 19.26 0.77 26.58
C THR A 240 19.97 1.58 27.65
N ASP A 241 21.26 1.33 27.83
CA ASP A 241 22.10 2.09 28.77
C ASP A 241 22.47 3.48 28.21
N ASP A 242 22.38 3.66 26.88
CA ASP A 242 22.66 4.92 26.20
C ASP A 242 21.35 5.61 25.79
N MET A 243 20.77 6.40 26.71
CA MET A 243 19.58 7.20 26.41
C MET A 243 20.01 8.53 25.79
N THR A 244 20.14 8.56 24.47
CA THR A 244 20.41 9.78 23.69
C THR A 244 19.45 9.89 22.51
N VAL A 245 19.25 11.12 22.05
CA VAL A 245 18.43 11.43 20.86
C VAL A 245 18.94 10.70 19.61
N ALA A 246 20.26 10.57 19.44
CA ALA A 246 20.85 9.81 18.34
C ALA A 246 20.50 8.32 18.42
N ASN A 247 20.48 7.76 19.64
CA ASN A 247 20.16 6.35 19.82
C ASN A 247 18.68 6.03 19.56
N VAL A 248 17.78 7.01 19.58
CA VAL A 248 16.37 6.81 19.17
C VAL A 248 16.33 6.30 17.74
N ALA A 249 16.96 7.02 16.81
CA ALA A 249 17.03 6.66 15.40
C ALA A 249 17.85 5.38 15.16
N GLU A 250 18.90 5.15 15.95
CA GLU A 250 19.73 3.95 15.82
C GLU A 250 18.99 2.67 16.23
N GLN A 251 18.34 2.66 17.41
CA GLN A 251 17.62 1.48 17.90
C GLN A 251 16.42 1.14 17.00
N SER A 252 15.71 2.14 16.47
CA SER A 252 14.48 1.90 15.71
C SER A 252 14.69 1.70 14.21
N ARG A 253 15.91 1.86 13.68
CA ARG A 253 16.17 1.93 12.24
C ARG A 253 15.57 0.76 11.44
N ASP A 254 15.76 -0.46 11.94
CA ASP A 254 15.32 -1.67 11.25
C ASP A 254 13.82 -1.90 11.43
N ASP A 255 13.28 -1.58 12.60
CA ASP A 255 11.85 -1.67 12.88
C ASP A 255 11.05 -0.62 12.08
N VAL A 256 11.57 0.60 11.88
CA VAL A 256 10.97 1.59 10.98
C VAL A 256 10.92 1.05 9.55
N PHE A 257 12.00 0.42 9.09
CA PHE A 257 12.00 -0.20 7.77
C PHE A 257 11.02 -1.37 7.66
N LEU A 258 10.91 -2.19 8.71
CA LEU A 258 9.91 -3.25 8.80
C LEU A 258 8.49 -2.71 8.60
N THR A 259 8.18 -1.58 9.26
CA THR A 259 6.92 -0.86 9.09
C THR A 259 6.74 -0.36 7.66
N MET A 260 7.79 0.21 7.02
CA MET A 260 7.70 0.65 5.62
C MET A 260 7.32 -0.49 4.67
N LEU A 261 7.80 -1.72 4.90
CA LEU A 261 7.45 -2.88 4.06
C LEU A 261 5.96 -3.24 4.14
N VAL A 262 5.36 -3.11 5.33
CA VAL A 262 3.92 -3.36 5.53
C VAL A 262 3.09 -2.22 4.97
N LEU A 263 3.49 -0.97 5.22
CA LEU A 263 2.80 0.20 4.66
C LEU A 263 2.88 0.25 3.14
N HIS A 264 3.99 -0.20 2.55
CA HIS A 264 4.12 -0.41 1.11
C HIS A 264 3.05 -1.40 0.62
N GLN A 265 2.89 -2.54 1.29
CA GLN A 265 1.87 -3.52 0.90
C GLN A 265 0.46 -2.96 1.04
N LYS A 266 0.16 -2.26 2.15
CA LYS A 266 -1.12 -1.56 2.39
C LYS A 266 -1.43 -0.59 1.26
N SER A 267 -0.48 0.29 0.97
CA SER A 267 -0.63 1.34 -0.04
C SER A 267 -0.77 0.75 -1.44
N THR A 268 -0.09 -0.37 -1.72
CA THR A 268 -0.21 -1.05 -3.02
C THR A 268 -1.59 -1.68 -3.18
N CYS A 269 -2.12 -2.32 -2.14
CA CYS A 269 -3.50 -2.82 -2.15
C CYS A 269 -4.49 -1.68 -2.43
N MET A 270 -4.31 -0.53 -1.79
CA MET A 270 -5.14 0.65 -2.04
C MET A 270 -5.04 1.15 -3.48
N LEU A 271 -3.83 1.26 -4.04
CA LEU A 271 -3.61 1.68 -5.44
C LEU A 271 -4.30 0.74 -6.44
N VAL A 272 -4.15 -0.58 -6.25
CA VAL A 272 -4.78 -1.57 -7.13
C VAL A 272 -6.31 -1.48 -7.02
N ASN A 273 -6.83 -1.34 -5.80
CA ASN A 273 -8.26 -1.20 -5.57
C ASN A 273 -8.84 0.09 -6.17
N GLU A 274 -8.14 1.22 -6.05
CA GLU A 274 -8.47 2.49 -6.69
C GLU A 274 -8.48 2.35 -8.22
N GLY A 275 -7.47 1.68 -8.79
CA GLY A 275 -7.40 1.37 -10.21
C GLY A 275 -8.58 0.53 -10.70
N ILE A 276 -9.00 -0.48 -9.92
CA ILE A 276 -10.19 -1.29 -10.17
C ILE A 276 -11.44 -0.42 -10.15
N GLN A 277 -11.65 0.39 -9.12
CA GLN A 277 -12.83 1.25 -9.00
C GLN A 277 -12.94 2.25 -10.15
N ASN A 278 -11.85 2.95 -10.47
CA ASN A 278 -11.80 3.89 -11.58
C ASN A 278 -12.13 3.20 -12.92
N THR A 279 -11.60 1.99 -13.11
CA THR A 279 -11.88 1.20 -14.31
C THR A 279 -13.34 0.77 -14.40
N LEU A 280 -14.02 0.51 -13.27
CA LEU A 280 -15.45 0.20 -13.24
C LEU A 280 -16.32 1.45 -13.50
N ILE A 281 -15.97 2.60 -12.92
CA ILE A 281 -16.73 3.86 -13.04
C ILE A 281 -16.68 4.44 -14.47
N ASP A 282 -15.53 4.37 -15.14
CA ASP A 282 -15.34 4.92 -16.49
C ASP A 282 -16.17 4.20 -17.58
N ASN A 283 -16.78 3.06 -17.26
CA ASN A 283 -17.49 2.22 -18.23
C ASN A 283 -18.93 2.63 -18.54
N LYS A 284 -19.10 3.81 -19.13
CA LYS A 284 -20.31 4.09 -19.93
C LYS A 284 -20.23 3.56 -21.37
N ARG A 285 -19.05 3.13 -21.86
CA ARG A 285 -18.90 2.54 -23.21
C ARG A 285 -17.90 1.40 -23.26
N GLN A 286 -18.40 0.23 -23.67
CA GLN A 286 -17.68 -1.02 -23.93
C GLN A 286 -16.63 -0.83 -25.03
N SER A 287 -15.44 -0.36 -24.67
CA SER A 287 -14.35 -0.07 -25.61
C SER A 287 -13.18 -1.05 -25.45
N LEU A 288 -12.36 -1.17 -26.50
CA LEU A 288 -11.08 -1.91 -26.47
C LEU A 288 -10.15 -1.40 -25.34
N GLU A 289 -10.31 -0.14 -24.93
CA GLU A 289 -9.56 0.49 -23.85
C GLU A 289 -9.90 -0.12 -22.48
N TYR A 290 -11.18 -0.40 -22.21
CA TYR A 290 -11.60 -1.09 -21.00
C TYR A 290 -10.92 -2.46 -20.85
N PHE A 291 -10.94 -3.27 -21.91
CA PHE A 291 -10.31 -4.58 -21.92
C PHE A 291 -8.79 -4.52 -21.66
N ARG A 292 -8.12 -3.48 -22.17
CA ARG A 292 -6.69 -3.27 -21.89
C ARG A 292 -6.45 -2.87 -20.44
N LYS A 293 -7.24 -1.92 -19.89
CA LYS A 293 -7.14 -1.47 -18.49
C LYS A 293 -7.31 -2.65 -17.52
N VAL A 294 -8.36 -3.45 -17.72
CA VAL A 294 -8.63 -4.68 -16.95
C VAL A 294 -7.44 -5.65 -16.98
N LYS A 295 -6.91 -5.93 -18.18
CA LYS A 295 -5.77 -6.85 -18.33
C LYS A 295 -4.52 -6.33 -17.61
N MET A 296 -4.28 -5.02 -17.62
CA MET A 296 -3.17 -4.40 -16.91
C MET A 296 -3.34 -4.51 -15.39
N LEU A 297 -4.52 -4.18 -14.85
CA LEU A 297 -4.81 -4.30 -13.41
C LEU A 297 -4.63 -5.73 -12.90
N LYS A 298 -5.13 -6.71 -13.67
CA LYS A 298 -4.93 -8.12 -13.33
C LYS A 298 -3.45 -8.49 -13.28
N LYS A 299 -2.67 -8.02 -14.26
CA LYS A 299 -1.23 -8.27 -14.31
C LYS A 299 -0.54 -7.65 -13.10
N GLU A 300 -0.87 -6.40 -12.77
CA GLU A 300 -0.31 -5.66 -11.63
C GLU A 300 -0.62 -6.35 -10.29
N ALA A 301 -1.87 -6.78 -10.07
CA ALA A 301 -2.25 -7.52 -8.86
C ALA A 301 -1.49 -8.85 -8.72
N LEU A 302 -1.33 -9.60 -9.82
CA LEU A 302 -0.58 -10.85 -9.83
C LEU A 302 0.92 -10.63 -9.59
N GLU A 303 1.51 -9.62 -10.21
CA GLU A 303 2.92 -9.25 -10.03
C GLU A 303 3.19 -8.82 -8.58
N PHE A 304 2.29 -8.01 -8.02
CA PHE A 304 2.36 -7.60 -6.62
C PHE A 304 2.30 -8.80 -5.67
N ARG A 305 1.36 -9.73 -5.86
CA ARG A 305 1.26 -10.95 -5.05
C ARG A 305 2.49 -11.85 -5.18
N ALA A 306 3.06 -11.94 -6.37
CA ALA A 306 4.21 -12.83 -6.63
C ALA A 306 5.53 -12.25 -6.10
N SER A 307 5.69 -10.92 -6.15
CA SER A 307 7.00 -10.28 -5.97
C SER A 307 7.02 -9.07 -5.05
N GLY A 308 5.89 -8.40 -4.83
CA GLY A 308 5.77 -7.21 -3.99
C GLY A 308 5.41 -7.50 -2.53
N THR A 309 4.85 -8.68 -2.24
CA THR A 309 4.61 -9.15 -0.87
C THR A 309 5.81 -9.92 -0.31
N LEU A 310 5.85 -10.01 1.01
CA LEU A 310 6.88 -10.74 1.76
C LEU A 310 6.22 -11.55 2.87
N ALA A 311 6.52 -12.84 2.93
CA ALA A 311 6.19 -13.68 4.07
C ALA A 311 7.13 -13.35 5.25
N PRO A 312 6.71 -13.55 6.52
CA PRO A 312 7.54 -13.24 7.69
C PRO A 312 8.95 -13.85 7.64
N SER A 313 9.08 -15.12 7.21
CA SER A 313 10.38 -15.81 7.07
C SER A 313 11.29 -15.24 5.98
N GLN A 314 10.74 -14.46 5.04
CA GLN A 314 11.51 -13.74 4.03
C GLN A 314 12.00 -12.40 4.55
N VAL A 315 11.51 -11.92 5.69
CA VAL A 315 11.88 -10.63 6.28
C VAL A 315 13.03 -10.78 7.27
N SER A 316 12.93 -11.72 8.21
CA SER A 316 13.94 -11.95 9.23
C SER A 316 14.16 -13.43 9.51
N ARG A 317 15.31 -13.75 10.11
CA ARG A 317 15.61 -15.07 10.68
C ARG A 317 15.13 -15.18 12.13
N TRP A 318 14.86 -14.05 12.78
CA TRP A 318 14.48 -13.99 14.18
C TRP A 318 12.97 -14.09 14.35
N ASN A 319 12.53 -15.01 15.20
CA ASN A 319 11.10 -15.30 15.34
C ASN A 319 10.30 -14.09 15.87
N ASN A 320 10.83 -13.36 16.84
CA ASN A 320 10.19 -12.14 17.39
C ASN A 320 10.00 -11.04 16.33
N VAL A 321 10.96 -10.87 15.41
CA VAL A 321 10.82 -9.93 14.28
C VAL A 321 9.76 -10.43 13.30
N CYS A 322 9.74 -11.73 13.01
CA CYS A 322 8.71 -12.36 12.19
C CYS A 322 7.30 -12.21 12.80
N GLU A 323 7.16 -12.36 14.13
CA GLU A 323 5.89 -12.15 14.82
C GLU A 323 5.44 -10.69 14.74
N THR A 324 6.36 -9.74 14.95
CA THR A 324 6.06 -8.29 14.83
C THR A 324 5.54 -7.96 13.43
N TYR A 325 6.23 -8.46 12.40
CA TYR A 325 5.80 -8.28 11.02
C TYR A 325 4.44 -8.94 10.72
N ARG A 326 4.20 -10.14 11.26
CA ARG A 326 2.90 -10.83 11.11
C ARG A 326 1.77 -10.05 11.78
N CYS A 327 1.99 -9.54 12.98
CA CYS A 327 1.02 -8.70 13.67
C CYS A 327 0.75 -7.40 12.90
N LEU A 328 1.79 -6.76 12.35
CA LEU A 328 1.63 -5.58 11.50
C LEU A 328 0.79 -5.88 10.25
N LEU A 329 1.01 -7.01 9.57
CA LEU A 329 0.19 -7.43 8.42
C LEU A 329 -1.28 -7.64 8.82
N ALA A 330 -1.52 -8.36 9.91
CA ALA A 330 -2.87 -8.68 10.37
C ALA A 330 -3.65 -7.44 10.83
N VAL A 331 -3.03 -6.59 11.67
CA VAL A 331 -3.66 -5.37 12.19
C VAL A 331 -3.95 -4.35 11.09
N ASN A 332 -3.13 -4.31 10.04
CA ASN A 332 -3.37 -3.46 8.87
C ASN A 332 -4.31 -4.09 7.82
N GLY A 333 -4.83 -5.30 8.05
CA GLY A 333 -5.79 -5.96 7.17
C GLY A 333 -5.23 -6.31 5.78
N ILE A 334 -3.92 -6.61 5.68
CA ILE A 334 -3.26 -6.79 4.38
C ILE A 334 -3.75 -8.05 3.68
N ASP A 335 -3.90 -9.15 4.42
CA ASP A 335 -4.34 -10.43 3.86
C ASP A 335 -5.79 -10.34 3.38
N GLU A 336 -6.67 -9.67 4.15
CA GLU A 336 -8.06 -9.40 3.77
C GLU A 336 -8.14 -8.51 2.53
N ALA A 337 -7.32 -7.44 2.46
CA ALA A 337 -7.28 -6.55 1.31
C ALA A 337 -6.78 -7.27 0.05
N LEU A 338 -5.80 -8.16 0.18
CA LEU A 338 -5.31 -8.99 -0.91
C LEU A 338 -6.38 -9.96 -1.41
N GLU A 339 -7.10 -10.60 -0.50
CA GLU A 339 -8.21 -11.50 -0.85
C GLU A 339 -9.34 -10.75 -1.56
N GLU A 340 -9.71 -9.56 -1.07
CA GLU A 340 -10.73 -8.71 -1.70
C GLU A 340 -10.31 -8.29 -3.13
N ILE A 341 -9.04 -7.92 -3.32
CA ILE A 341 -8.50 -7.58 -4.65
C ILE A 341 -8.56 -8.80 -5.57
N GLU A 342 -8.19 -9.98 -5.09
CA GLU A 342 -8.24 -11.21 -5.88
C GLU A 342 -9.67 -11.53 -6.33
N GLN A 343 -10.63 -11.48 -5.41
CA GLN A 343 -12.05 -11.67 -5.73
C GLN A 343 -12.54 -10.65 -6.76
N LYS A 344 -12.19 -9.36 -6.62
CA LYS A 344 -12.54 -8.33 -7.60
C LYS A 344 -11.91 -8.57 -8.97
N VAL A 345 -10.64 -8.95 -9.01
CA VAL A 345 -9.92 -9.26 -10.26
C VAL A 345 -10.54 -10.48 -10.96
N GLU A 346 -10.98 -11.48 -10.20
CA GLU A 346 -11.68 -12.65 -10.72
C GLU A 346 -13.06 -12.30 -11.28
N LEU A 347 -13.87 -11.53 -10.57
CA LEU A 347 -15.16 -11.06 -11.06
C LEU A 347 -15.03 -10.27 -12.37
N ILE A 348 -14.03 -9.39 -12.46
CA ILE A 348 -13.75 -8.62 -13.68
C ILE A 348 -13.32 -9.54 -14.83
N ARG A 349 -12.52 -10.59 -14.54
CA ARG A 349 -12.13 -11.60 -15.54
C ARG A 349 -13.35 -12.32 -16.10
N ASP A 350 -14.24 -12.78 -15.23
CA ASP A 350 -15.41 -13.55 -15.64
C ASP A 350 -16.38 -12.69 -16.47
N GLU A 351 -16.51 -11.40 -16.14
CA GLU A 351 -17.27 -10.44 -16.97
C GLU A 351 -16.60 -10.21 -18.34
N GLN A 352 -15.27 -10.12 -18.39
CA GLN A 352 -14.51 -10.01 -19.63
C GLN A 352 -14.71 -11.25 -20.52
N GLU A 353 -14.68 -12.46 -19.96
CA GLU A 353 -14.88 -13.72 -20.70
C GLU A 353 -16.30 -13.82 -21.25
N ARG A 354 -17.31 -13.46 -20.45
CA ARG A 354 -18.71 -13.40 -20.91
C ARG A 354 -18.85 -12.46 -22.11
N LYS A 355 -18.32 -11.23 -22.03
CA LYS A 355 -18.38 -10.26 -23.13
C LYS A 355 -17.59 -10.70 -24.37
N SER A 356 -16.46 -11.36 -24.19
CA SER A 356 -15.70 -11.93 -25.32
C SER A 356 -16.48 -13.02 -26.03
N SER A 357 -17.20 -13.87 -25.27
CA SER A 357 -18.08 -14.89 -25.83
C SER A 357 -19.24 -14.25 -26.61
N ASP A 358 -19.88 -13.22 -26.07
CA ASP A 358 -20.96 -12.49 -26.76
C ASP A 358 -20.47 -11.88 -28.08
N MET A 359 -19.27 -11.28 -28.09
CA MET A 359 -18.69 -10.70 -29.30
C MET A 359 -18.31 -11.77 -30.33
N GLN A 360 -17.74 -12.91 -29.89
CA GLN A 360 -17.46 -14.03 -30.78
C GLN A 360 -18.74 -14.61 -31.39
N ASN A 361 -19.80 -14.74 -30.60
CA ASN A 361 -21.11 -15.18 -31.07
C ASN A 361 -21.70 -14.21 -32.10
N TYR A 362 -21.58 -12.90 -31.87
CA TYR A 362 -22.01 -11.87 -32.83
C TYR A 362 -21.22 -11.97 -34.14
N VAL A 363 -19.89 -12.04 -34.09
CA VAL A 363 -19.05 -12.17 -35.28
C VAL A 363 -19.36 -13.46 -36.04
N ALA A 364 -19.51 -14.58 -35.34
CA ALA A 364 -19.91 -15.85 -35.95
C ALA A 364 -21.28 -15.74 -36.64
N THR A 365 -22.23 -15.04 -36.02
CA THR A 365 -23.56 -14.78 -36.61
C THR A 365 -23.45 -13.92 -37.87
N VAL A 366 -22.65 -12.86 -37.86
CA VAL A 366 -22.40 -12.01 -39.03
C VAL A 366 -21.77 -12.81 -40.17
N ILE A 367 -20.74 -13.62 -39.88
CA ILE A 367 -20.10 -14.50 -40.87
C ILE A 367 -21.13 -15.49 -41.45
N ALA A 368 -21.97 -16.10 -40.61
CA ALA A 368 -23.01 -17.03 -41.05
C ALA A 368 -24.03 -16.34 -41.97
N VAL A 369 -24.45 -15.11 -41.65
CA VAL A 369 -25.36 -14.30 -42.49
C VAL A 369 -24.70 -13.98 -43.84
N PHE A 370 -23.45 -13.54 -43.86
CA PHE A 370 -22.72 -13.28 -45.12
C PHE A 370 -22.55 -14.55 -45.96
N GLY A 371 -22.25 -15.70 -45.33
CA GLY A 371 -22.17 -16.99 -46.01
C GLY A 371 -23.50 -17.38 -46.66
N LEU A 372 -24.62 -17.18 -45.95
CA LEU A 372 -25.96 -17.43 -46.47
C LEU A 372 -26.33 -16.50 -47.63
N ILE A 373 -26.03 -15.20 -47.52
CA ILE A 373 -26.24 -14.22 -48.61
C ILE A 373 -25.44 -14.63 -49.86
N SER A 374 -24.20 -15.11 -49.69
CA SER A 374 -23.37 -15.57 -50.81
C SER A 374 -23.97 -16.81 -51.51
N ILE A 375 -24.56 -17.73 -50.76
CA ILE A 375 -25.25 -18.90 -51.34
C ILE A 375 -26.44 -18.43 -52.17
N VAL A 376 -27.30 -17.57 -51.63
CA VAL A 376 -28.47 -17.02 -52.34
C VAL A 376 -28.05 -16.29 -53.62
N ALA A 377 -27.01 -15.45 -53.57
CA ALA A 377 -26.49 -14.75 -54.74
C ALA A 377 -25.95 -15.70 -55.83
N SER A 378 -25.30 -16.80 -55.42
CA SER A 378 -24.78 -17.82 -56.34
C SER A 378 -25.90 -18.56 -57.05
N VAL A 379 -26.97 -18.92 -56.32
CA VAL A 379 -28.14 -19.59 -56.91
C VAL A 379 -28.90 -18.65 -57.86
N LEU A 380 -29.07 -17.37 -57.49
CA LEU A 380 -29.68 -16.37 -58.39
C LEU A 380 -28.87 -16.19 -59.68
N SER A 381 -27.53 -16.16 -59.58
CA SER A 381 -26.65 -16.09 -60.76
C SER A 381 -26.79 -17.31 -61.67
N ILE A 382 -26.98 -18.51 -61.11
CA ILE A 382 -27.23 -19.74 -61.88
C ILE A 382 -28.59 -19.67 -62.58
N VAL A 383 -29.62 -19.17 -61.91
CA VAL A 383 -30.96 -18.98 -62.51
C VAL A 383 -30.90 -18.01 -63.69
N ASP A 384 -30.20 -16.89 -63.55
CA ASP A 384 -30.00 -15.93 -64.64
C ASP A 384 -29.23 -16.55 -65.82
N LEU A 385 -28.27 -17.43 -65.56
CA LEU A 385 -27.52 -18.14 -66.60
C LEU A 385 -28.34 -19.22 -67.32
N VAL A 386 -29.30 -19.84 -66.61
CA VAL A 386 -30.16 -20.93 -67.09
C VAL A 386 -31.46 -20.42 -67.72
N ASN A 387 -31.74 -19.12 -67.63
CA ASN A 387 -32.90 -18.47 -68.25
C ASN A 387 -32.97 -18.59 -69.80
N SER A 388 -32.01 -19.28 -70.42
CA SER A 388 -32.02 -19.72 -71.83
C SER A 388 -32.43 -21.20 -72.04
N GLY A 389 -32.91 -21.91 -71.01
CA GLY A 389 -33.25 -23.34 -71.05
C GLY A 389 -34.63 -23.70 -70.44
N SER A 390 -35.02 -24.98 -70.56
CA SER A 390 -36.34 -25.56 -70.21
C SER A 390 -36.98 -25.03 -68.92
N THR A 391 -38.27 -24.70 -69.00
CA THR A 391 -39.11 -24.12 -67.93
C THR A 391 -39.15 -24.94 -66.62
N ASP A 392 -38.96 -26.25 -66.68
CA ASP A 392 -39.00 -27.13 -65.51
C ASP A 392 -37.78 -26.97 -64.60
N ILE A 393 -36.62 -26.64 -65.18
CA ILE A 393 -35.36 -26.42 -64.42
C ILE A 393 -35.42 -25.07 -63.70
N VAL A 394 -35.99 -24.06 -64.35
CA VAL A 394 -36.21 -22.72 -63.77
C VAL A 394 -37.19 -22.79 -62.58
N ALA A 395 -38.25 -23.59 -62.70
CA ALA A 395 -39.21 -23.80 -61.61
C ALA A 395 -38.59 -24.51 -60.39
N ALA A 396 -37.79 -25.56 -60.61
CA ALA A 396 -37.11 -26.28 -59.53
C ALA A 396 -36.07 -25.41 -58.80
N LEU A 397 -35.33 -24.58 -59.53
CA LEU A 397 -34.40 -23.61 -58.95
C LEU A 397 -35.12 -22.49 -58.19
N GLY A 398 -36.27 -22.01 -58.67
CA GLY A 398 -37.07 -21.01 -57.99
C GLY A 398 -37.60 -21.48 -56.63
N VAL A 399 -38.09 -22.73 -56.53
CA VAL A 399 -38.55 -23.32 -55.27
C VAL A 399 -37.41 -23.51 -54.28
N SER A 400 -36.23 -23.93 -54.76
CA SER A 400 -35.00 -23.99 -53.97
C SER A 400 -34.61 -22.63 -53.38
N CYS A 401 -34.63 -21.56 -54.20
CA CYS A 401 -34.39 -20.19 -53.74
C CYS A 401 -35.36 -19.75 -52.65
N ILE A 402 -36.66 -19.97 -52.84
CA ILE A 402 -37.68 -19.61 -51.85
C ILE A 402 -37.49 -20.39 -50.55
N GLY A 403 -37.15 -21.69 -50.64
CA GLY A 403 -36.85 -22.53 -49.48
C GLY A 403 -35.66 -22.04 -48.67
N VAL A 404 -34.57 -21.66 -49.34
CA VAL A 404 -33.38 -21.09 -48.69
C VAL A 404 -33.71 -19.74 -48.05
N VAL A 405 -34.42 -18.86 -48.75
CA VAL A 405 -34.80 -17.54 -48.21
C VAL A 405 -35.72 -17.66 -47.00
N LEU A 406 -36.71 -18.56 -47.03
CA LEU A 406 -37.61 -18.80 -45.89
C LEU A 406 -36.89 -19.43 -44.70
N PHE A 407 -35.95 -20.34 -44.95
CA PHE A 407 -35.11 -20.91 -43.90
C PHE A 407 -34.25 -19.82 -43.22
N VAL A 408 -33.65 -18.93 -44.03
CA VAL A 408 -32.88 -17.78 -43.53
C VAL A 408 -33.75 -16.84 -42.69
N PHE A 409 -34.94 -16.49 -43.19
CA PHE A 409 -35.86 -15.60 -42.48
C PHE A 409 -36.35 -16.20 -41.15
N SER A 410 -36.71 -17.49 -41.17
CA SER A 410 -37.13 -18.22 -39.96
C SER A 410 -36.00 -18.31 -38.93
N TRP A 411 -34.78 -18.59 -39.38
CA TRP A 411 -33.60 -18.64 -38.52
C TRP A 411 -33.25 -17.26 -37.92
N LEU A 412 -33.32 -16.18 -38.72
CA LEU A 412 -33.13 -14.80 -38.24
C LEU A 412 -34.17 -14.40 -37.20
N ILE A 413 -35.44 -14.77 -37.38
CA ILE A 413 -36.52 -14.51 -36.42
C ILE A 413 -36.30 -15.28 -35.10
N LEU A 414 -35.82 -16.51 -35.18
CA LEU A 414 -35.46 -17.32 -34.00
C LEU A 414 -34.27 -16.72 -33.22
N MET A 415 -33.30 -16.15 -33.93
CA MET A 415 -32.12 -15.52 -33.32
C MET A 415 -32.42 -14.14 -32.74
N LEU A 416 -33.34 -13.35 -33.31
CA LEU A 416 -33.78 -12.05 -32.79
C LEU A 416 -34.68 -12.12 -31.54
N LYS A 417 -35.14 -13.33 -31.17
CA LYS A 417 -35.98 -13.57 -29.98
C LYS A 417 -35.22 -14.06 -28.74
N LYS A 418 -33.90 -14.27 -28.85
CA LYS A 418 -32.99 -14.51 -27.73
C LYS A 418 -32.22 -13.22 -27.44
#